data_AF-A0A151JWK2-F1
#
_entry.id   AF-A0A151JWK2-F1
#
_cell.length_a   1.000
_cell.length_b   1.000
_cell.length_c   1.000
_cell.angle_alpha   90.00
_cell.angle_beta   90.00
_cell.angle_gamma   90.00
#
_symmetry.space_group_name_H-M   'P 1'
#
loop_
_entity.id
_entity.type
_entity.pdbx_description
1 polymer ?
#
loop_
_entity_poly.entity_id
_entity_poly.type
_entity_poly.pdbx_seq_one_letter_code
_entity_poly.pdbx_strand_id
1 'polypeptide(L)'
;MNRNVEPLDPSKINITSRTLHQPSLDELINVLAEGLTANFAEATVEMADCPNFSGWPYNFYREGLCGNPILLEVGGPAYLLPTVQTDKFYDVKSLLRQINYNYDTLVIGAGAGPWPHTGCNCELIMKLNVVNNKVSPGYRLGMGVANGTHYAFVNKSNGECILERIVANEDETTFALLANLYVCEGKPGKVIKVRAKKRTGNLDFISCMQKALAKHYEDKLVGLGGMFEVKNGKVKQHIMPTFSETPLTSETQLNNWLRFYDMKTPLIAVGTFVSAETDLDLRVQHFHSAFDENRLGGHYHIDTTPDTIEYEGYFNVAATLYRVDQPPNKLQFGKD
;
A
#
# COMPACT_ATOMS: atom_id res chain seq x y z
N MET A 1 10.12 6.34 -23.85
CA MET A 1 10.89 6.70 -22.63
C MET A 1 12.15 5.84 -22.58
N ASN A 2 13.30 6.42 -22.23
CA ASN A 2 14.56 5.69 -22.06
C ASN A 2 14.44 4.74 -20.86
N ARG A 3 14.66 3.43 -21.02
CA ARG A 3 14.54 2.46 -19.92
C ARG A 3 15.80 2.33 -19.05
N ASN A 4 16.88 3.01 -19.41
CA ASN A 4 18.13 3.03 -18.64
C ASN A 4 18.05 4.08 -17.52
N VAL A 5 17.09 3.93 -16.60
CA VAL A 5 16.96 4.78 -15.41
C VAL A 5 17.42 3.97 -14.21
N GLU A 6 18.43 4.48 -13.51
CA GLU A 6 18.94 3.88 -12.29
C GLU A 6 18.15 4.40 -11.08
N PRO A 7 17.95 3.59 -10.02
CA PRO A 7 17.36 4.07 -8.79
C PRO A 7 18.14 5.24 -8.20
N LEU A 8 17.43 6.19 -7.59
CA LEU A 8 18.03 7.32 -6.90
C LEU A 8 18.96 6.83 -5.78
N ASP A 9 20.13 7.48 -5.68
CA ASP A 9 21.10 7.24 -4.61
C ASP A 9 20.49 7.63 -3.26
N PRO A 10 20.24 6.66 -2.35
CA PRO A 10 19.51 6.92 -1.12
C PRO A 10 20.24 7.89 -0.18
N SER A 11 21.56 8.03 -0.32
CA SER A 11 22.36 8.98 0.48
C SER A 11 22.10 10.44 0.10
N LYS A 12 21.51 10.68 -1.07
CA LYS A 12 21.15 12.02 -1.59
C LYS A 12 19.66 12.32 -1.45
N ILE A 13 18.86 11.36 -0.99
CA ILE A 13 17.43 11.52 -0.78
C ILE A 13 17.20 12.11 0.61
N ASN A 14 16.39 13.15 0.70
CA ASN A 14 15.95 13.67 1.98
C ASN A 14 14.98 12.68 2.66
N ILE A 15 15.28 12.28 3.89
CA ILE A 15 14.45 11.39 4.69
C ILE A 15 14.19 12.05 6.03
N THR A 16 12.92 12.29 6.34
CA THR A 16 12.47 12.82 7.64
C THR A 16 11.70 11.74 8.39
N SER A 17 12.05 11.50 9.65
CA SER A 17 11.30 10.57 10.51
C SER A 17 10.32 11.30 11.43
N ARG A 18 9.19 10.66 11.71
CA ARG A 18 8.22 11.09 12.71
C ARG A 18 7.83 9.93 13.62
N THR A 19 7.96 10.13 14.92
CA THR A 19 7.40 9.20 15.91
C THR A 19 5.89 9.22 15.82
N LEU A 20 5.28 8.02 15.73
CA LEU A 20 3.84 7.86 15.73
C LEU A 20 3.35 7.63 17.15
N HIS A 21 2.17 8.15 17.46
CA HIS A 21 1.49 7.83 18.70
C HIS A 21 1.06 6.36 18.68
N GLN A 22 1.38 5.64 19.76
CA GLN A 22 0.99 4.25 19.96
C GLN A 22 0.02 4.20 21.13
N PRO A 23 -1.31 4.21 20.85
CA PRO A 23 -2.31 4.09 21.90
C PRO A 23 -2.25 2.73 22.59
N SER A 24 -2.89 2.62 23.75
CA SER A 24 -3.13 1.30 24.33
C SER A 24 -3.98 0.45 23.38
N LEU A 25 -3.74 -0.86 23.37
CA LEU A 25 -4.46 -1.76 22.46
C LEU A 25 -5.97 -1.72 22.68
N ASP A 26 -6.41 -1.68 23.94
CA ASP A 26 -7.83 -1.62 24.30
C ASP A 26 -8.49 -0.33 23.80
N GLU A 27 -7.82 0.81 23.96
CA GLU A 27 -8.30 2.09 23.43
C GLU A 27 -8.40 2.05 21.91
N LEU A 28 -7.35 1.58 21.24
CA LEU A 28 -7.32 1.52 19.78
C LEU A 28 -8.42 0.63 19.21
N ILE A 29 -8.66 -0.54 19.81
CA ILE A 29 -9.74 -1.45 19.42
C ILE A 29 -11.10 -0.75 19.52
N ASN A 30 -11.36 -0.06 20.63
CA ASN A 30 -12.62 0.64 20.84
C ASN A 30 -12.83 1.76 19.80
N VAL A 31 -11.79 2.55 19.51
CA VAL A 31 -11.86 3.64 18.51
C VAL A 31 -12.16 3.08 17.11
N LEU A 32 -11.46 2.01 16.71
CA LEU A 32 -11.69 1.38 15.40
C LEU A 32 -13.10 0.77 15.32
N ALA A 33 -13.57 0.13 16.40
CA ALA A 33 -14.90 -0.45 16.48
C ALA A 33 -16.00 0.61 16.37
N GLU A 34 -15.86 1.79 16.99
CA GLU A 34 -16.81 2.90 16.85
C GLU A 34 -16.96 3.32 15.39
N GLY A 35 -15.84 3.50 14.67
CA GLY A 35 -15.86 3.89 13.26
C GLY A 35 -16.58 2.89 12.35
N LEU A 36 -16.32 1.61 12.56
CA LEU A 36 -16.87 0.53 11.74
C LEU A 36 -18.35 0.26 12.07
N THR A 37 -18.72 0.18 13.34
CA THR A 37 -20.12 -0.08 13.75
C THR A 37 -21.08 1.04 13.35
N ALA A 38 -20.58 2.26 13.14
CA ALA A 38 -21.36 3.36 12.58
C ALA A 38 -21.66 3.20 11.06
N ASN A 39 -20.94 2.34 10.33
CA ASN A 39 -21.03 2.23 8.88
C ASN A 39 -21.25 0.80 8.37
N PHE A 40 -21.25 -0.21 9.23
CA PHE A 40 -21.48 -1.61 8.90
C PHE A 40 -22.48 -2.24 9.86
N ALA A 41 -23.38 -3.08 9.34
CA ALA A 41 -24.39 -3.74 10.15
C ALA A 41 -23.78 -4.75 11.13
N GLU A 42 -22.70 -5.42 10.71
CA GLU A 42 -21.91 -6.32 11.56
C GLU A 42 -20.45 -5.86 11.50
N ALA A 43 -19.88 -5.50 12.64
CA ALA A 43 -18.46 -5.16 12.73
C ALA A 43 -17.87 -5.67 14.05
N THR A 44 -16.66 -6.22 13.97
CA THR A 44 -15.89 -6.65 15.14
C THR A 44 -14.43 -6.23 14.97
N VAL A 45 -13.83 -5.81 16.07
CA VAL A 45 -12.40 -5.49 16.17
C VAL A 45 -11.88 -6.20 17.41
N GLU A 46 -10.84 -7.01 17.26
CA GLU A 46 -10.28 -7.81 18.35
C GLU A 46 -8.77 -8.00 18.18
N MET A 47 -8.08 -8.30 19.28
CA MET A 47 -6.73 -8.87 19.17
C MET A 47 -6.83 -10.36 18.83
N ALA A 48 -6.13 -10.78 17.79
CA ALA A 48 -6.02 -12.19 17.41
C ALA A 48 -4.57 -12.58 17.17
N ASP A 49 -4.29 -13.89 17.20
CA ASP A 49 -3.05 -14.39 16.63
C ASP A 49 -3.05 -14.15 15.12
N CYS A 50 -1.91 -13.65 14.63
CA CYS A 50 -1.71 -13.39 13.21
C CYS A 50 -1.82 -14.71 12.43
N PRO A 51 -2.65 -14.79 11.37
CA PRO A 51 -2.63 -15.91 10.45
C PRO A 51 -1.27 -16.03 9.76
N ASN A 52 -0.94 -17.24 9.32
CA ASN A 52 0.27 -17.45 8.53
C ASN A 52 0.06 -16.94 7.09
N PHE A 53 0.82 -15.91 6.71
CA PHE A 53 0.75 -15.30 5.38
C PHE A 53 1.82 -15.81 4.40
N SER A 54 2.61 -16.82 4.76
CA SER A 54 3.80 -17.20 3.98
C SER A 54 3.44 -17.77 2.61
N GLY A 55 2.37 -18.56 2.53
CA GLY A 55 1.94 -19.26 1.32
C GLY A 55 0.68 -18.70 0.69
N TRP A 56 0.15 -19.46 -0.27
CA TRP A 56 -1.11 -19.15 -0.95
C TRP A 56 -2.27 -19.06 0.06
N PRO A 57 -3.21 -18.11 -0.12
CA PRO A 57 -3.33 -17.16 -1.23
C PRO A 57 -2.51 -15.86 -1.07
N TYR A 58 -1.88 -15.64 0.08
CA TYR A 58 -1.25 -14.37 0.42
C TYR A 58 0.13 -14.17 -0.22
N ASN A 59 0.97 -15.21 -0.16
CA ASN A 59 2.32 -15.26 -0.71
C ASN A 59 3.21 -14.11 -0.21
N PHE A 60 3.16 -13.81 1.10
CA PHE A 60 4.05 -12.79 1.71
C PHE A 60 5.43 -13.36 2.00
N TYR A 61 5.59 -14.69 1.94
CA TYR A 61 6.84 -15.40 2.29
C TYR A 61 7.34 -15.13 3.71
N ARG A 62 6.44 -14.67 4.59
CA ARG A 62 6.64 -14.41 6.02
C ARG A 62 5.38 -14.81 6.77
N GLU A 63 5.54 -15.22 8.03
CA GLU A 63 4.47 -15.85 8.80
C GLU A 63 3.51 -14.85 9.43
N GLY A 64 3.84 -13.57 9.52
CA GLY A 64 2.94 -12.60 10.12
C GLY A 64 3.27 -11.15 9.80
N LEU A 65 2.71 -10.24 10.61
CA LEU A 65 2.81 -8.78 10.45
C LEU A 65 3.47 -8.12 11.67
N CYS A 66 4.24 -8.87 12.46
CA CYS A 66 4.84 -8.37 13.71
C CYS A 66 6.35 -8.16 13.59
N GLY A 67 6.90 -7.45 14.58
CA GLY A 67 8.32 -7.10 14.70
C GLY A 67 8.63 -5.71 14.12
N ASN A 68 9.01 -4.79 14.99
CA ASN A 68 9.46 -3.42 14.70
C ASN A 68 8.74 -2.70 13.54
N PRO A 69 7.40 -2.57 13.58
CA PRO A 69 6.64 -1.98 12.48
C PRO A 69 6.94 -0.49 12.26
N ILE A 70 7.18 -0.13 11.00
CA ILE A 70 7.34 1.26 10.53
C ILE A 70 6.49 1.50 9.27
N LEU A 71 6.23 2.77 8.96
CA LEU A 71 5.66 3.19 7.68
C LEU A 71 6.73 3.89 6.84
N LEU A 72 6.80 3.57 5.55
CA LEU A 72 7.56 4.34 4.55
C LEU A 72 6.58 5.05 3.63
N GLU A 73 6.70 6.37 3.57
CA GLU A 73 5.96 7.20 2.63
C GLU A 73 6.93 7.88 1.67
N VAL A 74 7.03 7.32 0.48
CA VAL A 74 8.04 7.67 -0.51
C VAL A 74 7.41 8.47 -1.64
N GLY A 75 8.02 9.59 -2.01
CA GLY A 75 7.59 10.41 -3.13
C GLY A 75 6.16 10.94 -2.96
N GLY A 76 5.35 10.94 -4.01
CA GLY A 76 3.94 11.30 -3.89
C GLY A 76 3.27 11.60 -5.23
N PRO A 77 1.95 11.87 -5.24
CA PRO A 77 1.22 12.18 -6.47
C PRO A 77 1.81 13.36 -7.27
N ALA A 78 2.54 14.28 -6.61
CA ALA A 78 3.24 15.39 -7.27
C ALA A 78 4.43 14.98 -8.15
N TYR A 79 4.88 13.72 -8.06
CA TYR A 79 5.83 13.15 -9.01
C TYR A 79 5.15 12.48 -10.20
N LEU A 80 3.84 12.20 -10.12
CA LEU A 80 3.01 11.77 -11.25
C LEU A 80 2.39 12.97 -11.98
N LEU A 81 1.98 14.01 -11.24
CA LEU A 81 1.12 15.09 -11.70
C LEU A 81 1.79 16.46 -11.53
N PRO A 82 1.49 17.44 -12.40
CA PRO A 82 0.63 17.32 -13.59
C PRO A 82 1.31 16.59 -14.75
N THR A 83 2.64 16.50 -14.75
CA THR A 83 3.43 15.75 -15.71
C THR A 83 4.38 14.84 -14.94
N VAL A 84 4.49 13.58 -15.39
CA VAL A 84 5.30 12.57 -14.72
C VAL A 84 6.79 12.94 -14.67
N GLN A 85 7.40 12.75 -13.50
CA GLN A 85 8.84 12.87 -13.26
C GLN A 85 9.46 11.47 -13.27
N THR A 86 9.82 11.00 -14.46
CA THR A 86 10.24 9.60 -14.67
C THR A 86 11.58 9.25 -14.03
N ASP A 87 12.36 10.24 -13.61
CA ASP A 87 13.60 10.09 -12.83
C ASP A 87 13.34 9.73 -11.35
N LYS A 88 12.10 9.87 -10.88
CA LYS A 88 11.69 9.46 -9.52
C LYS A 88 11.54 7.95 -9.46
N PHE A 89 12.66 7.27 -9.31
CA PHE A 89 12.78 5.81 -9.31
C PHE A 89 13.55 5.37 -8.07
N TYR A 90 13.03 4.39 -7.34
CA TYR A 90 13.50 4.05 -5.99
C TYR A 90 13.73 2.55 -5.84
N ASP A 91 14.60 2.17 -4.91
CA ASP A 91 14.85 0.79 -4.53
C ASP A 91 14.57 0.60 -3.03
N VAL A 92 13.67 -0.32 -2.69
CA VAL A 92 13.26 -0.58 -1.30
C VAL A 92 14.45 -1.02 -0.45
N LYS A 93 15.31 -1.91 -0.96
CA LYS A 93 16.48 -2.40 -0.19
C LYS A 93 17.42 -1.26 0.18
N SER A 94 17.70 -0.38 -0.77
CA SER A 94 18.57 0.78 -0.58
C SER A 94 18.00 1.76 0.44
N LEU A 95 16.69 2.00 0.40
CA LEU A 95 15.99 2.82 1.39
C LEU A 95 16.04 2.21 2.80
N LEU A 96 15.76 0.90 2.93
CA LEU A 96 15.80 0.21 4.22
C LEU A 96 17.19 0.28 4.86
N ARG A 97 18.26 0.14 4.07
CA ARG A 97 19.64 0.33 4.57
C ARG A 97 19.90 1.75 5.03
N GLN A 98 19.46 2.74 4.24
CA GLN A 98 19.68 4.15 4.55
C GLN A 98 19.06 4.57 5.88
N ILE A 99 17.90 4.00 6.22
CA ILE A 99 17.23 4.24 7.51
C ILE A 99 17.67 3.26 8.61
N ASN A 100 18.69 2.44 8.36
CA ASN A 100 19.21 1.41 9.27
C ASN A 100 18.17 0.38 9.74
N TYR A 101 17.19 0.05 8.89
CA TYR A 101 16.26 -1.05 9.14
C TYR A 101 16.94 -2.39 8.80
N ASN A 102 17.77 -2.86 9.73
CA ASN A 102 18.71 -3.97 9.52
C ASN A 102 18.14 -5.34 9.91
N TYR A 103 16.84 -5.54 9.72
CA TYR A 103 16.17 -6.82 9.98
C TYR A 103 15.91 -7.58 8.69
N ASP A 104 15.68 -8.87 8.84
CA ASP A 104 14.84 -9.63 7.91
C ASP A 104 13.46 -8.97 7.86
N THR A 105 12.99 -8.63 6.67
CA THR A 105 11.93 -7.64 6.50
C THR A 105 10.81 -8.15 5.59
N LEU A 106 9.56 -7.99 6.04
CA LEU A 106 8.38 -7.97 5.19
C LEU A 106 8.05 -6.52 4.83
N VAL A 107 7.88 -6.25 3.54
CA VAL A 107 7.41 -4.98 2.99
C VAL A 107 6.14 -5.25 2.20
N ILE A 108 5.03 -4.64 2.63
CA ILE A 108 3.75 -4.71 1.92
C ILE A 108 3.19 -3.31 1.71
N GLY A 109 2.48 -3.08 0.60
CA GLY A 109 1.82 -1.80 0.40
C GLY A 109 1.46 -1.48 -1.05
N ALA A 110 1.19 -0.20 -1.28
CA ALA A 110 0.64 0.32 -2.52
C ALA A 110 1.59 1.37 -3.12
N GLY A 111 1.62 1.48 -4.45
CA GLY A 111 2.42 2.48 -5.15
C GLY A 111 2.32 2.41 -6.67
N ALA A 112 3.14 3.19 -7.36
CA ALA A 112 3.30 3.05 -8.81
C ALA A 112 4.44 2.07 -9.14
N GLY A 113 4.19 1.16 -10.08
CA GLY A 113 5.15 0.12 -10.42
C GLY A 113 6.40 0.64 -11.14
N PRO A 114 7.45 -0.19 -11.21
CA PRO A 114 8.74 0.18 -11.80
C PRO A 114 8.63 0.21 -13.33
N TRP A 115 8.14 1.32 -13.89
CA TRP A 115 8.00 1.49 -15.34
C TRP A 115 9.27 1.19 -16.17
N PRO A 116 10.52 1.37 -15.67
CA PRO A 116 11.71 0.94 -16.41
C PRO A 116 11.77 -0.59 -16.59
N HIS A 117 11.35 -1.35 -15.57
CA HIS A 117 11.30 -2.81 -15.55
C HIS A 117 10.10 -3.34 -16.36
N THR A 118 8.89 -2.89 -16.02
CA THR A 118 7.64 -3.36 -16.66
C THR A 118 7.43 -2.79 -18.07
N GLY A 119 8.18 -1.74 -18.42
CA GLY A 119 8.09 -1.05 -19.71
C GLY A 119 6.88 -0.12 -19.86
N CYS A 120 6.01 -0.01 -18.85
CA CYS A 120 4.88 0.91 -18.81
C CYS A 120 4.43 1.19 -17.37
N ASN A 121 3.64 2.24 -17.18
CA ASN A 121 3.06 2.56 -15.87
C ASN A 121 2.06 1.48 -15.43
N CYS A 122 1.98 1.23 -14.12
CA CYS A 122 1.08 0.26 -13.51
C CYS A 122 0.86 0.51 -12.03
N GLU A 123 -0.19 -0.11 -11.49
CA GLU A 123 -0.37 -0.20 -10.04
C GLU A 123 0.54 -1.28 -9.46
N LEU A 124 1.25 -0.96 -8.38
CA LEU A 124 2.11 -1.86 -7.62
C LEU A 124 1.37 -2.39 -6.40
N ILE A 125 1.29 -3.70 -6.26
CA ILE A 125 0.76 -4.37 -5.08
C ILE A 125 1.92 -5.10 -4.41
N MET A 126 2.68 -4.36 -3.59
CA MET A 126 3.96 -4.83 -3.08
C MET A 126 3.76 -5.90 -2.01
N LYS A 127 4.44 -7.04 -2.19
CA LYS A 127 4.55 -8.13 -1.22
C LYS A 127 5.95 -8.70 -1.27
N LEU A 128 6.88 -7.99 -0.66
CA LEU A 128 8.31 -8.22 -0.75
C LEU A 128 8.86 -8.70 0.59
N ASN A 129 9.57 -9.82 0.57
CA ASN A 129 10.39 -10.28 1.69
C ASN A 129 11.87 -10.04 1.35
N VAL A 130 12.60 -9.36 2.23
CA VAL A 130 14.04 -9.11 2.14
C VAL A 130 14.75 -9.78 3.31
N VAL A 131 15.71 -10.65 3.02
CA VAL A 131 16.60 -11.29 4.00
C VAL A 131 17.91 -10.51 4.05
N ASN A 132 18.28 -9.99 5.21
CA ASN A 132 19.33 -8.96 5.32
C ASN A 132 20.75 -9.54 5.53
N ASN A 133 20.90 -10.87 5.61
CA ASN A 133 22.16 -11.49 6.04
C ASN A 133 23.34 -11.50 5.04
N LYS A 134 23.20 -11.00 3.81
CA LYS A 134 24.31 -11.04 2.83
C LYS A 134 24.34 -9.91 1.80
N VAL A 135 23.66 -8.77 2.00
CA VAL A 135 23.46 -7.85 0.88
C VAL A 135 24.67 -6.94 0.57
N SER A 136 25.77 -7.53 0.09
CA SER A 136 26.92 -6.85 -0.52
C SER A 136 26.48 -5.97 -1.71
N PRO A 137 27.13 -4.83 -1.97
CA PRO A 137 26.88 -4.06 -3.19
C PRO A 137 27.25 -4.88 -4.44
N GLY A 138 26.28 -5.12 -5.34
CA GLY A 138 26.45 -5.82 -6.62
C GLY A 138 25.95 -7.26 -6.63
N TYR A 139 24.76 -7.52 -7.17
CA TYR A 139 24.02 -8.79 -7.00
C TYR A 139 23.52 -9.41 -8.32
N ARG A 140 23.72 -10.75 -8.49
CA ARG A 140 22.93 -11.66 -9.35
C ARG A 140 22.81 -13.10 -8.77
N LEU A 141 21.57 -13.62 -8.81
CA LEU A 141 20.91 -14.89 -8.43
C LEU A 141 21.23 -15.65 -7.12
N GLY A 142 20.16 -15.97 -6.36
CA GLY A 142 20.17 -16.68 -5.06
C GLY A 142 19.88 -15.79 -3.83
N MET A 143 19.15 -14.68 -4.00
CA MET A 143 19.55 -13.35 -3.50
C MET A 143 18.78 -12.74 -2.33
N GLY A 144 18.32 -13.54 -1.36
CA GLY A 144 17.72 -13.00 -0.14
C GLY A 144 16.48 -12.14 -0.40
N VAL A 145 15.76 -12.39 -1.50
CA VAL A 145 14.44 -11.82 -1.77
C VAL A 145 13.48 -12.95 -2.10
N ALA A 146 12.28 -12.87 -1.55
CA ALA A 146 11.13 -13.61 -2.03
C ALA A 146 10.03 -12.60 -2.34
N ASN A 147 9.49 -12.66 -3.55
CA ASN A 147 8.64 -11.60 -4.06
C ASN A 147 7.29 -12.14 -4.54
N GLY A 148 6.23 -11.75 -3.82
CA GLY A 148 4.85 -12.04 -4.16
C GLY A 148 4.14 -10.88 -4.84
N THR A 149 4.88 -9.80 -5.19
CA THR A 149 4.35 -8.55 -5.74
C THR A 149 3.58 -8.76 -7.04
N HIS A 150 2.50 -7.99 -7.18
CA HIS A 150 1.72 -7.92 -8.41
C HIS A 150 1.82 -6.54 -9.06
N TYR A 151 1.64 -6.53 -10.37
CA TYR A 151 1.45 -5.35 -11.20
C TYR A 151 0.09 -5.44 -11.88
N ALA A 152 -0.70 -4.38 -11.80
CA ALA A 152 -1.95 -4.27 -12.55
C ALA A 152 -1.82 -3.22 -13.66
N PHE A 153 -2.20 -3.61 -14.88
CA PHE A 153 -2.11 -2.79 -16.09
C PHE A 153 -3.47 -2.65 -16.77
N VAL A 154 -3.63 -1.57 -17.54
CA VAL A 154 -4.73 -1.42 -18.50
C VAL A 154 -4.32 -2.04 -19.83
N ASN A 155 -5.06 -3.03 -20.29
CA ASN A 155 -4.89 -3.56 -21.65
C ASN A 155 -5.23 -2.47 -22.67
N LYS A 156 -4.28 -2.12 -23.53
CA LYS A 156 -4.45 -1.04 -24.52
C LYS A 156 -5.50 -1.34 -25.59
N SER A 157 -5.79 -2.61 -25.89
CA SER A 157 -6.72 -2.96 -26.97
C SER A 157 -8.18 -2.96 -26.55
N ASN A 158 -8.48 -3.40 -25.32
CA ASN A 158 -9.85 -3.57 -24.85
C ASN A 158 -10.15 -2.87 -23.50
N GLY A 159 -9.14 -2.28 -22.85
CA GLY A 159 -9.29 -1.59 -21.58
C GLY A 159 -9.49 -2.51 -20.37
N GLU A 160 -9.32 -3.82 -20.51
CA GLU A 160 -9.44 -4.79 -19.41
C GLU A 160 -8.21 -4.75 -18.48
N CYS A 161 -8.40 -5.26 -17.26
CA CYS A 161 -7.30 -5.45 -16.29
C CYS A 161 -6.38 -6.58 -16.76
N ILE A 162 -5.08 -6.31 -16.79
CA ILE A 162 -4.03 -7.33 -16.87
C ILE A 162 -3.33 -7.35 -15.53
N LEU A 163 -3.43 -8.49 -14.83
CA LEU A 163 -2.66 -8.74 -13.63
C LEU A 163 -1.47 -9.65 -13.96
N GLU A 164 -0.29 -9.22 -13.54
CA GLU A 164 0.94 -9.99 -13.59
C GLU A 164 1.54 -10.10 -12.20
N ARG A 165 2.02 -11.28 -11.84
CA ARG A 165 2.86 -11.46 -10.66
C ARG A 165 4.30 -11.47 -11.12
N ILE A 166 5.15 -10.80 -10.37
CA ILE A 166 6.59 -10.84 -10.60
C ILE A 166 7.09 -12.29 -10.64
N VAL A 167 8.07 -12.57 -11.50
CA VAL A 167 8.56 -13.93 -11.64
C VAL A 167 9.32 -14.31 -10.38
N ALA A 168 9.11 -15.53 -9.85
CA ALA A 168 9.60 -15.95 -8.53
C ALA A 168 11.14 -15.87 -8.37
N ASN A 169 11.88 -15.82 -9.46
CA ASN A 169 13.34 -15.75 -9.52
C ASN A 169 13.88 -14.36 -9.94
N GLU A 170 13.02 -13.34 -9.96
CA GLU A 170 13.42 -11.95 -10.12
C GLU A 170 13.56 -11.28 -8.76
N ASP A 171 14.73 -10.69 -8.52
CA ASP A 171 15.04 -9.94 -7.29
C ASP A 171 14.74 -8.45 -7.46
N GLU A 172 13.62 -8.16 -8.09
CA GLU A 172 13.16 -6.80 -8.37
C GLU A 172 12.56 -6.20 -7.09
N THR A 173 13.11 -5.07 -6.66
CA THR A 173 12.79 -4.37 -5.41
C THR A 173 12.53 -2.89 -5.61
N THR A 174 12.39 -2.48 -6.88
CA THR A 174 12.20 -1.10 -7.27
C THR A 174 10.73 -0.73 -7.49
N PHE A 175 10.47 0.56 -7.44
CA PHE A 175 9.19 1.19 -7.76
C PHE A 175 9.42 2.62 -8.22
N ALA A 176 8.40 3.26 -8.77
CA ALA A 176 8.51 4.62 -9.29
C ALA A 176 7.52 5.56 -8.60
N LEU A 177 7.84 6.87 -8.65
CA LEU A 177 6.99 8.02 -8.29
C LEU A 177 6.55 8.10 -6.83
N LEU A 178 5.86 7.08 -6.33
CA LEU A 178 5.27 7.06 -5.00
C LEU A 178 5.08 5.63 -4.49
N ALA A 179 5.21 5.47 -3.18
CA ALA A 179 4.77 4.27 -2.48
C ALA A 179 4.43 4.57 -1.01
N ASN A 180 3.41 3.88 -0.51
CA ASN A 180 2.99 3.87 0.88
C ASN A 180 3.11 2.43 1.39
N LEU A 181 4.13 2.17 2.20
CA LEU A 181 4.58 0.84 2.54
C LEU A 181 4.55 0.62 4.05
N TYR A 182 4.00 -0.51 4.46
CA TYR A 182 4.16 -1.09 5.78
C TYR A 182 5.37 -2.01 5.79
N VAL A 183 6.25 -1.80 6.77
CA VAL A 183 7.50 -2.55 6.91
C VAL A 183 7.56 -3.13 8.31
N CYS A 184 7.83 -4.42 8.42
CA CYS A 184 8.01 -5.12 9.70
C CYS A 184 8.97 -6.31 9.53
N GLU A 185 9.24 -7.06 10.59
CA GLU A 185 10.08 -8.26 10.50
C GLU A 185 9.34 -9.50 9.93
N GLY A 186 8.02 -9.41 9.76
CA GLY A 186 7.21 -10.50 9.25
C GLY A 186 7.04 -11.68 10.23
N LYS A 187 7.20 -11.42 11.54
CA LYS A 187 7.10 -12.43 12.60
C LYS A 187 5.63 -12.76 12.93
N PRO A 188 5.35 -13.98 13.42
CA PRO A 188 4.10 -14.26 14.12
C PRO A 188 3.91 -13.35 15.35
N GLY A 189 2.68 -13.23 15.81
CA GLY A 189 2.36 -12.46 17.00
C GLY A 189 0.89 -12.03 17.02
N LYS A 190 0.57 -11.11 17.93
CA LYS A 190 -0.77 -10.53 18.02
C LYS A 190 -0.94 -9.38 17.02
N VAL A 191 -2.09 -9.34 16.37
CA VAL A 191 -2.50 -8.30 15.42
C VAL A 191 -3.92 -7.85 15.71
N ILE A 192 -4.28 -6.67 15.22
CA ILE A 192 -5.65 -6.17 15.24
C ILE A 192 -6.39 -6.84 14.10
N LYS A 193 -7.35 -7.70 14.45
CA LYS A 193 -8.24 -8.35 13.50
C LYS A 193 -9.53 -7.56 13.39
N VAL A 194 -9.91 -7.26 12.16
CA VAL A 194 -11.10 -6.48 11.85
C VAL A 194 -11.98 -7.30 10.94
N ARG A 195 -13.27 -7.43 11.27
CA ARG A 195 -14.28 -7.98 10.37
C ARG A 195 -15.42 -7.02 10.23
N ALA A 196 -15.90 -6.84 9.00
CA ALA A 196 -17.04 -5.99 8.72
C ALA A 196 -17.89 -6.61 7.61
N LYS A 197 -19.21 -6.66 7.80
CA LYS A 197 -20.18 -7.13 6.81
C LYS A 197 -21.31 -6.13 6.64
N LYS A 198 -21.81 -6.07 5.42
CA LYS A 198 -22.96 -5.25 5.03
C LYS A 198 -22.76 -3.77 5.38
N ARG A 199 -22.20 -3.00 4.46
CA ARG A 199 -22.00 -1.56 4.65
C ARG A 199 -23.36 -0.85 4.65
N THR A 200 -23.65 -0.13 5.72
CA THR A 200 -24.87 0.67 5.94
C THR A 200 -24.62 2.17 5.81
N GLY A 201 -23.36 2.60 5.96
CA GLY A 201 -22.94 3.99 5.85
C GLY A 201 -22.26 4.34 4.52
N ASN A 202 -21.76 5.57 4.43
CA ASN A 202 -21.15 6.10 3.20
C ASN A 202 -19.63 5.91 3.14
N LEU A 203 -19.00 5.54 4.25
CA LEU A 203 -17.54 5.38 4.33
C LEU A 203 -17.12 3.97 3.92
N ASP A 204 -16.05 3.87 3.14
CA ASP A 204 -15.40 2.58 2.85
C ASP A 204 -14.74 1.97 4.10
N PHE A 205 -14.28 0.73 3.97
CA PHE A 205 -13.73 -0.06 5.07
C PHE A 205 -12.55 0.63 5.78
N ILE A 206 -11.62 1.22 5.02
CA ILE A 206 -10.44 1.90 5.57
C ILE A 206 -10.81 3.30 6.04
N SER A 207 -11.64 4.05 5.29
CA SER A 207 -12.11 5.38 5.70
C SER A 207 -12.83 5.35 7.06
N CYS A 208 -13.59 4.28 7.36
CA CYS A 208 -14.23 4.12 8.67
C CYS A 208 -13.21 4.17 9.81
N MET A 209 -12.13 3.39 9.68
CA MET A 209 -11.07 3.31 10.67
C MET A 209 -10.23 4.59 10.70
N GLN A 210 -9.79 5.06 9.53
CA GLN A 210 -8.98 6.25 9.37
C GLN A 210 -9.64 7.49 10.01
N LYS A 211 -10.92 7.73 9.72
CA LYS A 211 -11.65 8.89 10.26
C LYS A 211 -11.95 8.77 11.75
N ALA A 212 -12.15 7.55 12.27
CA ALA A 212 -12.29 7.34 13.70
C ALA A 212 -11.00 7.69 14.45
N LEU A 213 -9.84 7.28 13.92
CA LEU A 213 -8.54 7.68 14.46
C LEU A 213 -8.35 9.20 14.40
N ALA A 214 -8.67 9.81 13.26
CA ALA A 214 -8.56 11.27 13.06
C ALA A 214 -9.36 12.05 14.11
N LYS A 215 -10.61 11.64 14.33
CA LYS A 215 -11.54 12.26 15.28
C LYS A 215 -11.08 12.10 16.73
N HIS A 216 -10.52 10.95 17.08
CA HIS A 216 -10.18 10.64 18.48
C HIS A 216 -8.80 11.15 18.90
N TYR A 217 -7.81 11.03 18.03
CA TYR A 217 -6.42 11.34 18.37
C TYR A 217 -5.99 12.76 17.99
N GLU A 218 -6.77 13.46 17.16
CA GLU A 218 -6.57 14.87 16.78
C GLU A 218 -5.12 15.18 16.34
N ASP A 219 -4.33 15.77 17.22
CA ASP A 219 -2.94 16.19 16.99
C ASP A 219 -1.92 15.04 17.08
N LYS A 220 -2.33 13.90 17.64
CA LYS A 220 -1.50 12.69 17.76
C LYS A 220 -1.63 11.84 16.50
N LEU A 221 -0.58 11.84 15.69
CA LEU A 221 -0.53 11.03 14.48
C LEU A 221 -0.41 9.54 14.82
N VAL A 222 -1.44 8.76 14.48
CA VAL A 222 -1.45 7.29 14.59
C VAL A 222 -1.34 6.73 13.19
N GLY A 223 -0.49 5.71 12.99
CA GLY A 223 -0.28 5.06 11.70
C GLY A 223 -0.35 3.56 11.79
N LEU A 224 -1.10 2.95 10.87
CA LEU A 224 -1.27 1.51 10.77
C LEU A 224 -0.94 1.04 9.36
N GLY A 225 -0.54 -0.23 9.28
CA GLY A 225 -0.41 -0.93 8.02
C GLY A 225 -0.73 -2.41 8.20
N GLY A 226 -0.89 -3.10 7.08
CA GLY A 226 -1.31 -4.49 7.09
C GLY A 226 -1.99 -4.90 5.81
N MET A 227 -2.94 -5.81 5.95
CA MET A 227 -3.66 -6.39 4.83
C MET A 227 -5.14 -6.57 5.15
N PHE A 228 -5.98 -6.64 4.12
CA PHE A 228 -7.34 -7.14 4.27
C PHE A 228 -7.78 -7.93 3.05
N GLU A 229 -8.65 -8.90 3.30
CA GLU A 229 -9.34 -9.65 2.27
C GLU A 229 -10.74 -9.08 2.09
N VAL A 230 -11.11 -8.80 0.84
CA VAL A 230 -12.51 -8.59 0.45
C VAL A 230 -13.05 -9.96 0.07
N LYS A 231 -13.78 -10.61 0.98
CA LYS A 231 -14.20 -12.01 0.86
C LYS A 231 -15.38 -12.20 -0.08
N ASN A 232 -16.33 -11.28 -0.05
CA ASN A 232 -17.56 -11.35 -0.84
C ASN A 232 -17.96 -9.97 -1.34
N GLY A 233 -18.57 -9.90 -2.53
CA GLY A 233 -19.08 -8.66 -3.12
C GLY A 233 -18.22 -8.17 -4.30
N LYS A 234 -18.17 -6.84 -4.44
CA LYS A 234 -17.37 -6.15 -5.45
C LYS A 234 -16.84 -4.83 -4.93
N VAL A 235 -15.74 -4.39 -5.53
CA VAL A 235 -15.08 -3.11 -5.21
C VAL A 235 -14.78 -2.30 -6.45
N LYS A 236 -15.01 -1.00 -6.36
CA LYS A 236 -14.51 -0.02 -7.30
C LYS A 236 -13.00 0.05 -7.13
N GLN A 237 -12.27 -0.18 -8.21
CA GLN A 237 -10.83 0.03 -8.26
C GLN A 237 -10.45 0.86 -9.48
N HIS A 238 -9.26 1.46 -9.47
CA HIS A 238 -8.67 1.99 -10.70
C HIS A 238 -7.34 1.35 -11.03
N ILE A 239 -6.96 1.48 -12.30
CA ILE A 239 -5.62 1.21 -12.79
C ILE A 239 -5.20 2.42 -13.63
N MET A 240 -4.02 2.95 -13.35
CA MET A 240 -3.39 3.95 -14.18
C MET A 240 -3.00 3.35 -15.54
N PRO A 241 -3.38 3.97 -16.67
CA PRO A 241 -2.86 3.59 -17.98
C PRO A 241 -1.42 4.12 -18.16
N THR A 242 -0.90 4.03 -19.39
CA THR A 242 0.36 4.69 -19.75
C THR A 242 0.32 6.17 -19.39
N PHE A 243 1.46 6.72 -18.94
CA PHE A 243 1.58 8.12 -18.53
C PHE A 243 0.96 9.07 -19.56
N SER A 244 0.25 10.09 -19.06
CA SER A 244 -0.38 11.11 -19.91
C SER A 244 0.68 11.87 -20.71
N GLU A 245 0.41 12.08 -22.00
CA GLU A 245 1.24 12.92 -22.86
C GLU A 245 0.98 14.41 -22.64
N THR A 246 -0.15 14.76 -22.02
CA THR A 246 -0.53 16.12 -21.68
C THR A 246 -0.64 16.32 -20.16
N PRO A 247 -0.36 17.53 -19.63
CA PRO A 247 -0.45 17.79 -18.21
C PRO A 247 -1.87 17.56 -17.65
N LEU A 248 -1.96 16.81 -16.54
CA LEU A 248 -3.19 16.57 -15.79
C LEU A 248 -3.27 17.58 -14.62
N THR A 249 -3.99 18.67 -14.82
CA THR A 249 -4.01 19.85 -13.94
C THR A 249 -5.23 19.95 -13.03
N SER A 250 -6.17 19.01 -13.13
CA SER A 250 -7.36 18.96 -12.29
C SER A 250 -7.76 17.52 -11.96
N GLU A 251 -8.55 17.37 -10.90
CA GLU A 251 -9.10 16.08 -10.48
C GLU A 251 -9.97 15.45 -11.58
N THR A 252 -10.77 16.25 -12.29
CA THR A 252 -11.56 15.76 -13.43
C THR A 252 -10.66 15.22 -14.54
N GLN A 253 -9.56 15.89 -14.87
CA GLN A 253 -8.61 15.41 -15.87
C GLN A 253 -7.93 14.10 -15.41
N LEU A 254 -7.53 14.03 -14.15
CA LEU A 254 -6.99 12.82 -13.54
C LEU A 254 -7.99 11.65 -13.63
N ASN A 255 -9.22 11.86 -13.18
CA ASN A 255 -10.26 10.83 -13.18
C ASN A 255 -10.67 10.39 -14.59
N ASN A 256 -10.58 11.27 -15.59
CA ASN A 256 -10.81 10.90 -16.98
C ASN A 256 -9.64 10.08 -17.58
N TRP A 257 -8.42 10.27 -17.07
CA TRP A 257 -7.25 9.49 -17.47
C TRP A 257 -7.21 8.13 -16.78
N LEU A 258 -7.57 8.06 -15.49
CA LEU A 258 -7.66 6.80 -14.76
C LEU A 258 -8.71 5.86 -15.36
N ARG A 259 -8.43 4.55 -15.35
CA ARG A 259 -9.40 3.55 -15.75
C ARG A 259 -10.02 2.90 -14.52
N PHE A 260 -11.32 3.11 -14.32
CA PHE A 260 -12.07 2.53 -13.20
C PHE A 260 -12.75 1.21 -13.59
N TYR A 261 -12.82 0.30 -12.61
CA TYR A 261 -13.37 -1.04 -12.72
C TYR A 261 -14.27 -1.37 -11.53
N ASP A 262 -15.27 -2.21 -11.76
CA ASP A 262 -16.08 -2.86 -10.73
C ASP A 262 -15.62 -4.32 -10.58
N MET A 263 -14.65 -4.54 -9.68
CA MET A 263 -13.92 -5.81 -9.57
C MET A 263 -14.57 -6.76 -8.57
N LYS A 264 -14.67 -8.05 -8.94
CA LYS A 264 -15.24 -9.09 -8.09
C LYS A 264 -14.22 -9.62 -7.08
N THR A 265 -14.74 -10.05 -5.93
CA THR A 265 -13.98 -10.75 -4.88
C THR A 265 -13.72 -12.22 -5.24
N PRO A 266 -12.78 -12.90 -4.56
CA PRO A 266 -11.89 -12.40 -3.50
C PRO A 266 -10.80 -11.45 -4.03
N LEU A 267 -10.36 -10.54 -3.17
CA LEU A 267 -9.22 -9.64 -3.40
C LEU A 267 -8.42 -9.49 -2.11
N ILE A 268 -7.09 -9.52 -2.22
CA ILE A 268 -6.18 -9.33 -1.09
C ILE A 268 -5.54 -7.95 -1.23
N ALA A 269 -5.91 -7.04 -0.34
CA ALA A 269 -5.40 -5.68 -0.27
C ALA A 269 -4.24 -5.57 0.71
N VAL A 270 -3.24 -4.76 0.38
CA VAL A 270 -2.10 -4.40 1.23
C VAL A 270 -1.87 -2.89 1.17
N GLY A 271 -1.48 -2.30 2.29
CA GLY A 271 -1.39 -0.85 2.37
C GLY A 271 -1.24 -0.30 3.77
N THR A 272 -1.43 1.02 3.85
CA THR A 272 -1.26 1.81 5.07
C THR A 272 -2.35 2.86 5.20
N PHE A 273 -2.63 3.30 6.42
CA PHE A 273 -3.42 4.49 6.68
C PHE A 273 -2.92 5.21 7.95
N VAL A 274 -3.10 6.54 7.97
CA VAL A 274 -2.71 7.42 9.06
C VAL A 274 -3.87 8.33 9.46
N SER A 275 -3.91 8.74 10.72
CA SER A 275 -5.03 9.52 11.27
C SER A 275 -5.19 10.91 10.64
N ALA A 276 -4.15 11.52 10.10
CA ALA A 276 -4.25 12.87 9.53
C ALA A 276 -3.24 13.14 8.41
N GLU A 277 -3.63 14.01 7.49
CA GLU A 277 -2.71 14.69 6.60
C GLU A 277 -1.94 15.74 7.43
N THR A 278 -0.62 15.63 7.49
CA THR A 278 0.23 16.52 8.31
C THR A 278 1.08 17.44 7.44
N ASP A 279 1.99 18.21 8.04
CA ASP A 279 3.01 18.98 7.33
C ASP A 279 3.87 18.12 6.37
N LEU A 280 3.97 16.81 6.61
CA LEU A 280 4.64 15.83 5.75
C LEU A 280 3.89 15.48 4.46
N ASP A 281 2.74 16.09 4.18
CA ASP A 281 1.98 15.89 2.93
C ASP A 281 1.55 14.43 2.73
N LEU A 282 1.10 13.78 3.82
CA LEU A 282 0.83 12.35 3.86
C LEU A 282 -0.42 11.97 3.04
N ARG A 283 -0.39 10.80 2.41
CA ARG A 283 -1.56 10.12 1.86
C ARG A 283 -2.23 9.32 2.99
N VAL A 284 -3.37 9.82 3.45
CA VAL A 284 -4.00 9.32 4.70
C VAL A 284 -4.46 7.87 4.62
N GLN A 285 -4.67 7.33 3.42
CA GLN A 285 -4.90 5.92 3.18
C GLN A 285 -4.41 5.56 1.79
N HIS A 286 -3.85 4.36 1.63
CA HIS A 286 -3.46 3.85 0.33
C HIS A 286 -3.40 2.33 0.35
N PHE A 287 -4.31 1.69 -0.38
CA PHE A 287 -4.38 0.24 -0.49
C PHE A 287 -4.53 -0.17 -1.95
N HIS A 288 -3.68 -1.08 -2.37
CA HIS A 288 -3.86 -1.78 -3.63
C HIS A 288 -4.21 -3.23 -3.34
N SER A 289 -5.01 -3.84 -4.20
CA SER A 289 -5.43 -5.22 -4.05
C SER A 289 -5.21 -6.04 -5.31
N ALA A 290 -5.01 -7.35 -5.14
CA ALA A 290 -4.89 -8.28 -6.24
C ALA A 290 -5.36 -9.68 -5.82
N PHE A 291 -5.75 -10.49 -6.80
CA PHE A 291 -5.97 -11.93 -6.60
C PHE A 291 -5.59 -12.74 -7.84
N ASP A 292 -4.81 -13.80 -7.65
CA ASP A 292 -4.22 -14.57 -8.75
C ASP A 292 -5.29 -15.28 -9.61
N GLU A 293 -6.31 -15.88 -8.99
CA GLU A 293 -7.26 -16.74 -9.71
C GLU A 293 -8.24 -15.96 -10.60
N ASN A 294 -8.70 -14.79 -10.15
CA ASN A 294 -9.58 -13.95 -10.95
C ASN A 294 -8.81 -12.98 -11.85
N ARG A 295 -7.48 -12.87 -11.68
CA ARG A 295 -6.58 -11.97 -12.42
C ARG A 295 -6.99 -10.49 -12.36
N LEU A 296 -7.56 -10.08 -11.23
CA LEU A 296 -7.98 -8.71 -10.98
C LEU A 296 -7.07 -8.05 -9.95
N GLY A 297 -6.81 -6.76 -10.14
CA GLY A 297 -6.13 -5.94 -9.13
C GLY A 297 -6.03 -4.48 -9.53
N GLY A 298 -5.60 -3.65 -8.60
CA GLY A 298 -5.45 -2.21 -8.79
C GLY A 298 -5.60 -1.45 -7.48
N HIS A 299 -5.95 -0.18 -7.60
CA HIS A 299 -6.11 0.74 -6.50
C HIS A 299 -7.52 0.68 -5.91
N TYR A 300 -7.66 0.38 -4.62
CA TYR A 300 -8.96 0.27 -3.93
C TYR A 300 -9.62 1.64 -3.68
N HIS A 301 -10.90 1.79 -4.03
CA HIS A 301 -11.70 2.98 -3.71
C HIS A 301 -12.73 2.68 -2.62
N ILE A 302 -13.68 1.80 -2.92
CA ILE A 302 -14.84 1.49 -2.07
C ILE A 302 -15.53 0.23 -2.60
N ASP A 303 -16.31 -0.47 -1.77
CA ASP A 303 -17.24 -1.48 -2.28
C ASP A 303 -18.44 -0.90 -3.05
N THR A 304 -18.92 -1.68 -4.02
CA THR A 304 -20.06 -1.34 -4.88
C THR A 304 -21.27 -2.25 -4.64
N THR A 305 -21.12 -3.25 -3.76
CA THR A 305 -22.20 -4.15 -3.31
C THR A 305 -22.36 -4.07 -1.79
N PRO A 306 -22.78 -2.92 -1.25
CA PRO A 306 -22.81 -2.67 0.20
C PRO A 306 -23.61 -3.71 0.98
N ASP A 307 -24.70 -4.24 0.42
CA ASP A 307 -25.57 -5.19 1.13
C ASP A 307 -24.93 -6.56 1.37
N THR A 308 -23.96 -6.95 0.56
CA THR A 308 -23.36 -8.30 0.58
C THR A 308 -21.85 -8.29 0.86
N ILE A 309 -21.23 -7.11 0.91
CA ILE A 309 -19.79 -6.97 1.12
C ILE A 309 -19.34 -7.62 2.44
N GLU A 310 -18.21 -8.32 2.40
CA GLU A 310 -17.56 -8.91 3.59
C GLU A 310 -16.06 -8.64 3.55
N TYR A 311 -15.54 -8.06 4.64
CA TYR A 311 -14.13 -7.77 4.84
C TYR A 311 -13.57 -8.54 6.03
N GLU A 312 -12.32 -9.00 5.91
CA GLU A 312 -11.50 -9.45 7.04
C GLU A 312 -10.08 -8.86 6.91
N GLY A 313 -9.68 -8.04 7.87
CA GLY A 313 -8.39 -7.34 7.90
C GLY A 313 -7.53 -7.71 9.09
N TYR A 314 -6.22 -7.61 8.90
CA TYR A 314 -5.19 -7.81 9.92
C TYR A 314 -4.21 -6.63 9.84
N PHE A 315 -4.13 -5.86 10.93
CA PHE A 315 -3.34 -4.64 10.99
C PHE A 315 -2.44 -4.60 12.21
N ASN A 316 -1.40 -3.77 12.13
CA ASN A 316 -0.53 -3.46 13.25
C ASN A 316 -0.21 -1.96 13.28
N VAL A 317 0.19 -1.48 14.45
CA VAL A 317 0.50 -0.06 14.69
C VAL A 317 2.00 0.16 14.48
N ALA A 318 2.34 1.10 13.61
CA ALA A 318 3.72 1.48 13.38
C ALA A 318 4.21 2.43 14.48
N ALA A 319 5.50 2.32 14.86
CA ALA A 319 6.12 3.21 15.83
C ALA A 319 6.71 4.48 15.18
N THR A 320 7.07 4.39 13.90
CA THR A 320 7.76 5.46 13.18
C THR A 320 7.30 5.52 11.74
N LEU A 321 7.08 6.72 11.24
CA LEU A 321 6.88 7.02 9.84
C LEU A 321 8.15 7.67 9.28
N TYR A 322 8.63 7.18 8.15
CA TYR A 322 9.69 7.82 7.39
C TYR A 322 9.10 8.43 6.12
N ARG A 323 9.19 9.76 6.02
CA ARG A 323 8.86 10.51 4.82
C ARG A 323 10.11 10.61 3.96
N VAL A 324 10.09 9.96 2.81
CA VAL A 324 11.22 9.85 1.88
C VAL A 324 10.92 10.66 0.62
N ASP A 325 11.85 11.52 0.22
CA ASP A 325 11.76 12.35 -0.99
C ASP A 325 10.42 13.10 -1.12
N GLN A 326 10.01 13.81 -0.06
CA GLN A 326 8.78 14.61 -0.09
C GLN A 326 8.81 15.61 -1.26
N PRO A 327 7.80 15.61 -2.15
CA PRO A 327 7.73 16.58 -3.23
C PRO A 327 7.73 18.01 -2.70
N PRO A 328 8.40 18.96 -3.39
CA PRO A 328 8.47 20.34 -2.94
C PRO A 328 7.13 21.08 -3.01
N ASN A 329 6.22 20.60 -3.87
CA ASN A 329 4.90 21.19 -4.09
C ASN A 329 3.82 20.21 -3.65
N LYS A 330 2.94 20.65 -2.74
CA LYS A 330 1.76 19.88 -2.33
C LYS A 330 0.70 19.91 -3.43
N LEU A 331 0.14 18.76 -3.77
CA LEU A 331 -1.05 18.69 -4.60
C LEU A 331 -2.30 18.63 -3.73
N GLN A 332 -3.34 19.32 -4.20
CA GLN A 332 -4.66 19.33 -3.57
C GLN A 332 -5.58 18.21 -4.08
N PHE A 333 -5.13 17.40 -5.05
CA PHE A 333 -5.91 16.32 -5.66
C PHE A 333 -5.03 15.11 -5.99
N GLY A 334 -5.64 13.98 -6.34
CA GLY A 334 -4.94 12.74 -6.70
C GLY A 334 -4.41 11.95 -5.51
N LYS A 335 -5.00 12.16 -4.33
CA LYS A 335 -4.71 11.42 -3.10
C LYS A 335 -5.77 10.37 -2.75
N ASP A 336 -6.81 10.24 -3.59
CA ASP A 336 -7.92 9.30 -3.45
C ASP A 336 -7.50 7.86 -3.70
#